data_AF-A0A925KA73-F1
#
_entry.id   AF-A0A925KA73-F1
#
_cell.length_a   1.000
_cell.length_b   1.000
_cell.length_c   1.000
_cell.angle_alpha   90.00
_cell.angle_beta   90.00
_cell.angle_gamma   90.00
#
_symmetry.space_group_name_H-M   'P 1'
#
loop_
_entity.id
_entity.type
_entity.pdbx_description
1 polymer ?
#
loop_
_entity_poly.entity_id
_entity_poly.type
_entity_poly.pdbx_seq_one_letter_code
_entity_poly.pdbx_strand_id
1 'polypeptide(L)' 'MKIGIVGSGNMGAALGTIWAGKGHQVMFSYAKDANKLKRLANSNSQTTQGTVEEAVAFAEVVMLAIPYASLE' A
#
# COMPACT_ATOMS: atom_id res chain seq x y z
N MET A 1 2.51 -12.26 5.86
CA MET A 1 2.67 -12.20 4.39
C MET A 1 3.08 -10.80 3.99
N LYS A 2 3.72 -10.65 2.84
CA LYS A 2 4.10 -9.39 2.21
C LYS A 2 2.99 -8.96 1.25
N ILE A 3 2.40 -7.80 1.50
CA ILE A 3 1.28 -7.27 0.71
C ILE A 3 1.73 -5.95 0.08
N GLY A 4 1.62 -5.86 -1.24
CA GLY A 4 1.87 -4.64 -2.01
C GLY A 4 0.56 -3.97 -2.36
N ILE A 5 0.41 -2.69 -2.05
CA ILE A 5 -0.83 -1.93 -2.32
C ILE A 5 -0.54 -0.89 -3.38
N VAL A 6 -1.10 -1.08 -4.57
CA VAL A 6 -1.08 -0.10 -5.66
C VAL A 6 -2.35 0.72 -5.57
N GLY A 7 -2.25 1.97 -5.11
CA GLY A 7 -3.40 2.83 -4.86
C GLY A 7 -3.68 3.02 -3.38
N SER A 8 -2.94 3.95 -2.77
CA SER A 8 -3.06 4.30 -1.35
C SER A 8 -4.16 5.36 -1.10
N GLY A 9 -5.30 5.17 -1.76
CA GLY A 9 -6.55 5.92 -1.59
C GLY A 9 -7.23 5.64 -0.25
N ASN A 10 -8.54 5.88 -0.13
CA ASN A 10 -9.26 5.59 1.12
C ASN A 10 -9.30 4.09 1.41
N MET A 11 -9.62 3.27 0.40
CA MET A 11 -9.66 1.81 0.54
C MET A 11 -8.26 1.23 0.80
N GLY A 12 -7.28 1.59 -0.03
CA GLY A 12 -5.91 1.08 0.10
C GLY A 12 -5.29 1.37 1.46
N ALA A 13 -5.44 2.61 1.95
CA ALA A 13 -4.98 3.01 3.27
C ALA A 13 -5.66 2.21 4.39
N ALA A 14 -6.99 2.10 4.37
CA ALA A 14 -7.75 1.44 5.44
C ALA A 14 -7.41 -0.06 5.54
N LEU A 15 -7.47 -0.78 4.42
CA LEU A 15 -7.18 -2.22 4.39
C LEU A 15 -5.71 -2.50 4.74
N GLY A 16 -4.77 -1.73 4.17
CA GLY A 16 -3.35 -1.89 4.49
C GLY A 16 -3.04 -1.65 5.97
N THR A 17 -3.67 -0.66 6.59
CA THR A 17 -3.49 -0.39 8.02
C THR A 17 -4.03 -1.55 8.88
N ILE A 18 -5.21 -2.08 8.54
CA ILE A 18 -5.80 -3.23 9.24
C ILE A 18 -4.90 -4.47 9.10
N TRP A 19 -4.41 -4.76 7.89
CA TRP A 19 -3.53 -5.89 7.63
C TRP A 19 -2.19 -5.77 8.35
N ALA A 20 -1.60 -4.57 8.40
CA ALA A 20 -0.42 -4.31 9.20
C ALA A 20 -0.66 -4.57 10.69
N GLY A 21 -1.81 -4.13 11.22
CA GLY A 21 -2.24 -4.44 12.59
C GLY A 21 -2.46 -5.93 12.88
N LYS A 22 -2.60 -6.77 11.85
CA LYS A 22 -2.67 -8.24 11.94
C LYS A 22 -1.32 -8.93 11.71
N GLY A 23 -0.22 -8.17 11.64
CA GLY A 23 1.13 -8.71 11.49
C GLY A 23 1.52 -9.02 10.04
N HIS A 24 0.81 -8.50 9.05
CA HIS A 24 1.25 -8.56 7.66
C HIS A 24 2.20 -7.40 7.36
N GLN A 25 3.22 -7.63 6.54
CA GLN A 25 4.11 -6.57 6.08
C GLN A 25 3.47 -5.91 4.87
N VAL A 26 3.27 -4.60 4.91
CA VAL A 26 2.50 -3.86 3.90
C VAL A 26 3.35 -2.76 3.29
N MET A 27 3.52 -2.77 1.97
CA MET A 27 4.13 -1.67 1.24
C MET A 27 3.04 -0.88 0.50
N PHE A 28 2.88 0.38 0.87
CA PHE A 28 1.99 1.32 0.20
C PHE A 28 2.68 1.96 -0.99
N SER A 29 2.02 1.99 -2.15
CA SER A 29 2.46 2.76 -3.31
C SER A 29 1.31 3.57 -3.91
N TYR A 30 1.68 4.53 -4.75
CA TYR A 30 0.78 5.38 -5.53
C TYR A 30 -0.30 6.10 -4.72
N ALA A 31 -0.06 7.37 -4.37
CA ALA A 31 -1.08 8.26 -3.81
C ALA A 31 -0.98 9.63 -4.48
N LYS A 32 -2.12 10.33 -4.57
CA LYS A 32 -2.17 11.71 -5.04
C LYS A 32 -1.42 12.69 -4.12
N ASP A 33 -1.33 12.36 -2.83
CA ASP A 33 -0.60 13.14 -1.82
C ASP A 33 0.59 12.31 -1.31
N ALA A 34 1.81 12.75 -1.61
CA ALA A 34 3.05 12.10 -1.16
C ALA A 34 3.18 12.10 0.38
N ASN A 35 2.67 13.13 1.07
CA ASN A 35 2.67 13.15 2.53
C ASN A 35 1.77 12.08 3.12
N LYS A 36 0.70 11.70 2.41
CA LYS A 36 -0.17 10.59 2.82
C LYS A 36 0.57 9.26 2.82
N LEU A 37 1.32 8.97 1.77
CA LEU A 37 2.15 7.76 1.70
C LEU A 37 3.15 7.70 2.87
N LYS A 38 3.82 8.82 3.16
CA LYS A 38 4.75 8.90 4.28
C LYS A 38 4.06 8.68 5.63
N ARG A 39 2.86 9.24 5.84
CA ARG A 39 2.05 8.98 7.04
C ARG A 39 1.66 7.51 7.17
N LEU A 40 1.26 6.87 6.07
CA LEU A 40 0.86 5.46 6.06
C LEU A 40 2.05 4.54 6.37
N ALA A 41 3.22 4.80 5.77
CA ALA A 41 4.44 4.06 6.04
C ALA A 41 4.85 4.13 7.53
N ASN A 42 4.57 5.26 8.19
CA ASN A 42 4.88 5.45 9.61
C ASN A 42 3.75 5.03 10.55
N SER A 43 2.62 4.52 10.04
CA SER A 43 1.44 4.21 10.86
C SER A 43 1.59 2.93 11.68
N ASN A 44 2.51 2.04 11.28
CA ASN A 44 2.78 0.76 11.93
C ASN A 44 4.24 0.33 11.64
N SER A 45 4.85 -0.48 12.50
CA SER A 45 6.21 -1.00 12.26
C SER A 45 6.29 -1.99 11.09
N GLN A 46 5.15 -2.54 10.66
CA GLN A 46 5.04 -3.44 9.52
C GLN A 46 4.70 -2.72 8.21
N THR A 47 4.64 -1.39 8.20
CA THR A 47 4.30 -0.61 6.99
C THR A 47 5.53 0.08 6.41
N THR A 48 5.59 0.12 5.08
CA THR A 48 6.57 0.90 4.33
C THR A 48 5.90 1.61 3.15
N GLN A 49 6.61 2.49 2.46
CA GLN A 49 6.20 3.05 1.17
C GLN A 49 7.25 2.75 0.11
N GLY A 50 6.83 2.69 -1.15
CA GLY A 50 7.71 2.55 -2.29
C GLY A 50 7.04 2.96 -3.59
N THR A 51 7.76 2.79 -4.70
CA THR A 51 7.18 2.88 -6.05
C THR A 51 6.23 1.71 -6.30
N VAL A 52 5.50 1.76 -7.43
CA VAL A 52 4.61 0.66 -7.81
C VAL A 52 5.43 -0.61 -8.10
N GLU A 53 6.56 -0.46 -8.78
CA GLU A 53 7.50 -1.53 -9.11
C GLU A 53 8.06 -2.18 -7.85
N GLU A 54 8.47 -1.38 -6.86
CA GLU A 54 8.95 -1.88 -5.56
C GLU A 54 7.85 -2.63 -4.81
N ALA A 55 6.63 -2.10 -4.78
CA ALA A 55 5.51 -2.75 -4.10
C ALA A 55 5.14 -4.10 -4.73
N VAL A 56 5.20 -4.21 -6.06
CA VAL A 56 4.94 -5.46 -6.78
C VAL A 56 6.07 -6.46 -6.55
N ALA A 57 7.33 -6.04 -6.61
CA ALA A 57 8.49 -6.91 -6.39
C ALA A 57 8.57 -7.42 -4.93
N PHE A 58 8.15 -6.61 -3.97
CA PHE A 58 8.12 -6.95 -2.55
C PHE A 58 7.04 -7.99 -2.21
N ALA A 59 5.91 -7.97 -2.91
CA ALA A 59 4.68 -8.60 -2.47
C ALA A 59 4.54 -10.08 -2.83
N GLU A 60 3.97 -10.86 -1.91
CA GLU A 60 3.38 -12.17 -2.20
C GLU A 60 1.96 -12.01 -2.77
N VAL A 61 1.26 -10.93 -2.37
CA VAL A 61 -0.08 -10.58 -2.82
C VAL A 61 -0.14 -9.09 -3.16
N VAL A 62 -0.60 -8.76 -4.36
CA VAL A 62 -0.80 -7.37 -4.79
C VAL A 62 -2.28 -7.00 -4.70
N MET A 63 -2.59 -5.90 -4.00
CA MET A 63 -3.90 -5.28 -4.01
C MET A 63 -3.90 -4.07 -4.94
N LEU A 64 -4.74 -4.12 -5.97
CA LEU A 64 -5.03 -3.00 -6.85
C LEU A 64 -6.22 -2.21 -6.26
N ALA A 65 -5.93 -1.04 -5.69
CA ALA A 65 -6.90 -0.13 -5.09
C ALA A 65 -6.92 1.22 -5.85
N ILE A 66 -6.92 1.13 -7.17
CA ILE A 66 -7.01 2.23 -8.13
C ILE A 66 -8.38 2.24 -8.82
N PRO A 67 -8.82 3.38 -9.39
CA PRO A 67 -9.97 3.37 -10.29
C PRO A 67 -9.75 2.38 -11.44
N TYR A 68 -10.79 1.66 -11.83
CA TYR A 68 -10.70 0.66 -12.90
C TYR A 68 -10.16 1.26 -14.22
N ALA A 69 -10.58 2.48 -14.54
CA ALA A 69 -10.12 3.22 -15.73
C ALA A 69 -8.61 3.58 -15.72
N SER A 70 -7.89 3.31 -14.63
CA SER A 70 -6.44 3.54 -14.52
C SER A 70 -5.62 2.25 -14.66
N LEU A 71 -6.26 1.14 -15.01
CA LEU A 71 -5.62 -0.17 -15.14
C LEU A 71 -5.07 -0.45 -16.56
N GLU A 72 -5.51 0.32 -17.55
CA GLU A 72 -5.02 0.30 -18.94
C GLU A 72 -3.86 1.30 -19.12
#